data_AF-A0A147BGA3-F1
#
_entry.id   AF-A0A147BGA3-F1
#
_cell.length_a   1.000
_cell.length_b   1.000
_cell.length_c   1.000
_cell.angle_alpha   90.00
_cell.angle_beta   90.00
_cell.angle_gamma   90.00
#
_symmetry.space_group_name_H-M   'P 1'
#
loop_
_entity.id
_entity.type
_entity.pdbx_description
1 polymer ?
#
loop_
_entity_poly.entity_id
_entity_poly.type
_entity_poly.pdbx_seq_one_letter_code
_entity_poly.pdbx_strand_id
1 'polypeptide(L)'
;MRLNCETEIHYRLVNAGGGPTPTQCKRRAAYSTLTLTRHPVNKSPFLHLNTVKDPCGTKYRVDGNIAQVFTRCVSEGRARISFHDPKHDVVIKKADPANLRGFLSLLGRLVRGQPVECADLSQPPTKVTPVKSSMVVAKRCDYPSRFPDTLTALTARGCSLARVGREVTSLERLSHLDLGENCLREIPTALGDLPLRRLVLA
;
A
#
# COMPACT_ATOMS: atom_id res chain seq x y z
N MET A 1 -10.83 -6.23 -8.14
CA MET A 1 -9.50 -6.19 -7.52
C MET A 1 -9.45 -5.10 -6.47
N ARG A 2 -8.88 -5.42 -5.29
CA ARG A 2 -8.60 -4.47 -4.20
C ARG A 2 -7.10 -4.23 -4.12
N LEU A 3 -6.71 -3.02 -3.75
CA LEU A 3 -5.33 -2.64 -3.48
C LEU A 3 -5.26 -1.89 -2.14
N ASN A 4 -4.53 -2.47 -1.20
CA ASN A 4 -4.24 -1.83 0.07
C ASN A 4 -2.99 -0.95 -0.05
N CYS A 5 -3.10 0.31 0.35
CA CYS A 5 -2.02 1.29 0.22
C CYS A 5 -2.23 2.49 1.14
N GLU A 6 -1.26 3.38 1.22
CA GLU A 6 -1.47 4.74 1.71
C GLU A 6 -1.84 5.64 0.53
N THR A 7 -2.83 6.52 0.69
CA THR A 7 -3.21 7.48 -0.34
C THR A 7 -3.14 8.91 0.16
N GLU A 8 -2.65 9.81 -0.68
CA GLU A 8 -2.75 11.26 -0.52
C GLU A 8 -3.57 11.87 -1.65
N ILE A 9 -4.42 12.84 -1.33
CA ILE A 9 -5.20 13.59 -2.33
C ILE A 9 -4.53 14.94 -2.54
N HIS A 10 -4.16 15.22 -3.78
CA HIS A 10 -3.61 16.51 -4.21
C HIS A 10 -4.65 17.23 -5.07
N TYR A 11 -5.30 18.25 -4.50
CA TYR A 11 -6.25 19.07 -5.24
C TYR A 11 -5.52 19.96 -6.24
N ARG A 12 -5.98 19.95 -7.51
CA ARG A 12 -5.48 20.85 -8.54
C ARG A 12 -6.36 22.09 -8.54
N LEU A 13 -6.05 23.04 -7.65
CA LEU A 13 -6.74 24.32 -7.59
C LEU A 13 -6.68 25.00 -8.97
N VAL A 14 -7.81 25.55 -9.40
CA VAL A 14 -7.84 26.48 -10.53
C VAL A 14 -7.35 27.81 -9.99
N ASN A 15 -6.30 28.38 -10.60
CA ASN A 15 -5.90 29.77 -10.32
C ASN A 15 -7.05 30.68 -10.77
N ALA A 16 -7.97 31.01 -9.86
CA ALA A 16 -8.85 32.15 -10.01
C ALA A 16 -8.05 33.39 -9.59
N GLY A 17 -7.26 33.94 -10.51
CA GLY A 17 -6.49 35.18 -10.32
C GLY A 17 -4.98 34.99 -10.32
N GLY A 18 -4.28 35.82 -11.10
CA GLY A 18 -2.86 35.73 -11.48
C GLY A 18 -1.84 35.92 -10.36
N GLY A 19 -1.83 35.06 -9.34
CA GLY A 19 -0.76 34.95 -8.34
C GLY A 19 0.23 33.80 -8.64
N PRO A 20 1.49 33.90 -8.19
CA PRO A 20 2.50 32.88 -8.45
C PRO A 20 2.20 31.60 -7.63
N THR A 21 2.05 30.50 -8.35
CA THR A 21 1.93 29.09 -7.91
C THR A 21 0.67 28.68 -7.12
N PRO A 22 -0.13 27.72 -7.62
CA PRO A 22 -1.24 27.15 -6.87
C PRO A 22 -0.72 26.37 -5.66
N THR A 23 -1.06 26.83 -4.46
CA THR A 23 -0.83 26.12 -3.20
C THR A 23 -1.65 24.83 -3.18
N GLN A 24 -1.05 23.71 -3.59
CA GLN A 24 -1.67 22.38 -3.47
C GLN A 24 -2.02 22.11 -2.00
N CYS A 25 -3.31 22.12 -1.67
CA CYS A 25 -3.79 21.59 -0.40
C CYS A 25 -3.58 20.07 -0.40
N LYS A 26 -2.55 19.61 0.30
CA LYS A 26 -2.26 18.18 0.50
C LYS A 26 -3.05 17.68 1.69
N ARG A 27 -3.96 16.71 1.50
CA ARG A 27 -4.47 15.92 2.64
C ARG A 27 -3.38 14.94 3.10
N ARG A 28 -3.21 14.80 4.41
CA ARG A 28 -2.26 13.82 5.01
C ARG A 28 -2.55 12.42 4.48
N ALA A 29 -1.48 11.63 4.26
CA ALA A 29 -1.58 10.23 3.86
C ALA A 29 -2.52 9.46 4.79
N ALA A 30 -3.46 8.73 4.21
CA ALA A 30 -4.36 7.86 4.92
C ALA A 30 -4.23 6.44 4.39
N TYR A 31 -4.19 5.46 5.30
CA TYR A 31 -4.30 4.06 4.91
C TYR A 31 -5.67 3.82 4.28
N SER A 32 -5.66 3.24 3.09
CA SER A 32 -6.80 3.18 2.19
C SER A 32 -6.83 1.88 1.39
N THR A 33 -8.03 1.46 1.04
CA THR A 33 -8.26 0.37 0.10
C THR A 33 -8.86 0.95 -1.17
N LEU A 34 -8.12 0.84 -2.27
CA LEU A 34 -8.60 1.16 -3.60
C LEU A 34 -9.28 -0.08 -4.20
N THR A 35 -10.49 0.07 -4.70
CA THR A 35 -11.27 -1.04 -5.25
C THR A 35 -11.79 -0.70 -6.63
N LEU A 36 -11.47 -1.56 -7.62
CA LEU A 36 -12.06 -1.50 -8.95
C LEU A 36 -13.34 -2.34 -8.98
N THR A 37 -14.45 -1.66 -9.33
CA THR A 37 -15.81 -2.20 -9.31
C THR A 37 -16.56 -1.82 -10.58
N ARG A 38 -17.68 -2.48 -10.84
CA ARG A 38 -18.66 -2.02 -11.82
C ARG A 38 -19.96 -1.69 -11.12
N HIS A 39 -20.70 -0.75 -11.68
CA HIS A 39 -22.07 -0.51 -11.25
C HIS A 39 -22.90 -1.80 -11.42
N PRO A 40 -23.78 -2.14 -10.46
CA PRO A 40 -24.61 -3.34 -10.56
C PRO A 40 -25.53 -3.32 -11.79
N VAL A 41 -26.11 -2.14 -12.08
CA VAL A 41 -27.07 -1.93 -13.17
C VAL A 41 -26.39 -1.66 -14.51
N ASN A 42 -25.76 -0.49 -14.71
CA ASN A 42 -25.23 -0.07 -16.01
C ASN A 42 -23.84 -0.65 -16.37
N LYS A 43 -23.27 -1.52 -15.52
CA LYS A 43 -21.93 -2.13 -15.70
C LYS A 43 -20.77 -1.15 -15.91
N SER A 44 -20.95 0.15 -15.70
CA SER A 44 -19.88 1.14 -15.86
C SER A 44 -18.82 1.00 -14.77
N PRO A 45 -17.52 1.14 -15.10
CA PRO A 45 -16.44 0.94 -14.15
C PRO A 45 -16.24 2.13 -13.22
N PHE A 46 -16.05 1.83 -11.94
CA PHE A 46 -15.78 2.78 -10.86
C PHE A 46 -14.58 2.36 -10.03
N LEU A 47 -13.80 3.35 -9.63
CA LEU A 47 -12.78 3.23 -8.60
C LEU A 47 -13.35 3.75 -7.27
N HIS A 48 -13.40 2.88 -6.27
CA HIS A 48 -13.70 3.27 -4.89
C HIS A 48 -12.42 3.47 -4.09
N LEU A 49 -12.33 4.59 -3.38
CA LEU A 49 -11.30 4.88 -2.40
C LEU A 49 -11.93 4.87 -1.01
N ASN A 50 -11.70 3.81 -0.26
CA ASN A 50 -12.15 3.69 1.12
C ASN A 50 -10.99 3.99 2.07
N THR A 51 -11.20 4.75 3.13
CA THR A 51 -10.19 5.01 4.16
C THR A 51 -10.65 4.52 5.53
N VAL A 52 -9.75 4.38 6.49
CA VAL A 52 -10.13 4.02 7.89
C VAL A 52 -11.12 5.04 8.48
N LYS A 53 -10.99 6.32 8.11
CA LYS A 53 -11.85 7.41 8.62
C LYS A 53 -13.14 7.59 7.82
N ASP A 54 -13.19 7.06 6.61
CA ASP A 54 -14.33 7.14 5.71
C ASP A 54 -14.54 5.77 5.03
N PRO A 55 -15.29 4.87 5.69
CA PRO A 55 -15.58 3.54 5.17
C PRO A 55 -16.49 3.57 3.95
N CYS A 56 -17.37 4.57 3.83
CA CYS A 56 -18.23 4.76 2.64
C CYS A 56 -17.39 5.13 1.41
N GLY A 57 -16.32 5.90 1.63
CA GLY A 57 -15.29 6.18 0.66
C GLY A 57 -15.73 7.13 -0.46
N THR A 58 -14.77 7.51 -1.29
CA THR A 58 -15.00 8.34 -2.48
C THR A 58 -15.10 7.48 -3.73
N LYS A 59 -16.08 7.74 -4.59
CA LYS A 59 -16.29 7.03 -5.86
C LYS A 59 -15.81 7.88 -7.02
N TYR A 60 -14.98 7.31 -7.90
CA TYR A 60 -14.53 7.93 -9.13
C TYR A 60 -14.98 7.10 -10.32
N ARG A 61 -15.59 7.75 -11.31
CA ARG A 61 -15.80 7.11 -12.61
C ARG A 61 -14.45 6.83 -13.23
N VAL A 62 -14.27 5.65 -13.83
CA VAL A 62 -13.05 5.28 -14.55
C VAL A 62 -13.17 5.66 -16.02
N ASP A 63 -14.33 5.41 -16.61
CA ASP A 63 -14.63 5.72 -18.00
C ASP A 63 -14.72 7.23 -18.26
N GLY A 64 -13.92 7.73 -19.21
CA GLY A 64 -13.88 9.13 -19.62
C GLY A 64 -13.38 10.14 -18.57
N ASN A 65 -12.99 9.70 -17.36
CA ASN A 65 -12.69 10.60 -16.24
C ASN A 65 -11.23 10.52 -15.75
N ILE A 66 -10.42 9.59 -16.27
CA ILE A 66 -9.00 9.53 -15.95
C ILE A 66 -8.23 10.38 -16.94
N ALA A 67 -7.61 11.44 -16.43
CA ALA A 67 -6.78 12.34 -17.22
C ALA A 67 -5.41 11.72 -17.52
N GLN A 68 -4.76 11.13 -16.50
CA GLN A 68 -3.45 10.51 -16.67
C GLN A 68 -3.14 9.55 -15.53
N VAL A 69 -2.41 8.47 -15.83
CA VAL A 69 -1.85 7.55 -14.84
C VAL A 69 -0.33 7.63 -14.90
N PHE A 70 0.32 7.96 -13.79
CA PHE A 70 1.77 8.02 -13.66
C PHE A 70 2.28 6.75 -12.97
N THR A 71 3.06 5.96 -13.72
CA THR A 71 3.51 4.62 -13.31
C THR A 71 5.03 4.50 -13.14
N ARG A 72 5.77 5.62 -13.18
CA ARG A 72 7.25 5.63 -13.15
C ARG A 72 7.87 4.94 -11.92
N CYS A 73 7.19 4.99 -10.78
CA CYS A 73 7.72 4.50 -9.50
C CYS A 73 6.96 3.27 -8.95
N VAL A 74 6.37 2.47 -9.84
CA VAL A 74 5.55 1.31 -9.45
C VAL A 74 6.38 0.21 -8.78
N SER A 75 7.65 0.03 -9.19
CA SER A 75 8.60 -0.87 -8.51
C SER A 75 8.79 -0.53 -7.03
N GLU A 76 8.63 0.75 -6.67
CA GLU A 76 8.73 1.23 -5.29
C GLU A 76 7.38 1.27 -4.56
N GLY A 77 6.32 0.72 -5.16
CA GLY A 77 4.97 0.76 -4.58
C GLY A 77 4.32 2.15 -4.64
N ARG A 78 4.71 3.00 -5.60
CA ARG A 78 4.20 4.36 -5.80
C ARG A 78 3.55 4.53 -7.16
N ALA A 79 2.42 5.22 -7.21
CA ALA A 79 1.76 5.61 -8.46
C ALA A 79 0.89 6.86 -8.24
N ARG A 80 0.46 7.51 -9.32
CA ARG A 80 -0.50 8.63 -9.24
C ARG A 80 -1.55 8.49 -10.32
N ILE A 81 -2.81 8.70 -9.94
CA ILE A 81 -3.95 8.70 -10.85
C ILE A 81 -4.56 10.10 -10.82
N SER A 82 -4.63 10.74 -11.98
CA SER A 82 -5.19 12.08 -12.16
C SER A 82 -6.60 11.98 -12.71
N PHE A 83 -7.57 12.65 -12.06
CA PHE A 83 -8.98 12.63 -12.45
C PHE A 83 -9.41 13.97 -13.03
N HIS A 84 -10.23 13.97 -14.10
CA HIS A 84 -10.84 15.18 -14.64
C HIS A 84 -11.84 15.78 -13.64
N ASP A 85 -12.69 14.93 -13.06
CA ASP A 85 -13.69 15.27 -12.07
C ASP A 85 -13.72 14.24 -10.90
N PRO A 86 -13.54 14.67 -9.64
CA PRO A 86 -13.10 16.01 -9.25
C PRO A 86 -11.66 16.24 -9.72
N LYS A 87 -11.29 17.52 -9.95
CA LYS A 87 -9.99 17.91 -10.51
C LYS A 87 -8.86 17.75 -9.47
N HIS A 88 -8.48 16.52 -9.17
CA HIS A 88 -7.41 16.19 -8.23
C HIS A 88 -6.65 14.94 -8.63
N ASP A 89 -5.58 14.69 -7.90
CA ASP A 89 -4.76 13.50 -8.06
C ASP A 89 -4.81 12.63 -6.82
N VAL A 90 -4.98 11.33 -7.03
CA VAL A 90 -4.82 10.30 -6.00
C VAL A 90 -3.40 9.74 -6.11
N VAL A 91 -2.58 10.03 -5.11
CA VAL A 91 -1.21 9.54 -5.00
C VAL A 91 -1.21 8.28 -4.14
N ILE A 92 -0.77 7.17 -4.71
CA ILE A 92 -0.61 5.87 -4.07
C ILE A 92 0.81 5.77 -3.53
N LYS A 93 0.94 5.39 -2.25
CA LYS A 93 2.20 5.16 -1.54
C LYS A 93 2.16 3.83 -0.80
N LYS A 94 3.35 3.24 -0.59
CA LYS A 94 3.56 2.02 0.19
C LYS A 94 2.67 0.83 -0.22
N ALA A 95 2.27 0.77 -1.49
CA ALA A 95 1.58 -0.39 -2.01
C ALA A 95 2.56 -1.57 -2.15
N ASP A 96 2.04 -2.78 -2.19
CA ASP A 96 2.81 -3.93 -2.67
C ASP A 96 3.04 -3.79 -4.19
N PRO A 97 4.30 -3.84 -4.70
CA PRO A 97 4.59 -3.62 -6.12
C PRO A 97 3.91 -4.60 -7.07
N ALA A 98 3.80 -5.88 -6.69
CA ALA A 98 3.16 -6.89 -7.53
C ALA A 98 1.65 -6.62 -7.66
N ASN A 99 0.99 -6.38 -6.53
CA ASN A 99 -0.42 -6.00 -6.49
C ASN A 99 -0.68 -4.65 -7.19
N LEU A 100 0.23 -3.68 -7.05
CA LEU A 100 0.11 -2.38 -7.71
C LEU A 100 0.22 -2.52 -9.24
N ARG A 101 1.15 -3.35 -9.75
CA ARG A 101 1.28 -3.63 -11.18
C ARG A 101 0.00 -4.27 -11.74
N GLY A 102 -0.51 -5.31 -11.06
CA GLY A 102 -1.76 -5.95 -11.44
C GLY A 102 -2.93 -4.96 -11.43
N PHE A 103 -3.00 -4.10 -10.42
CA PHE A 103 -4.06 -3.11 -10.25
C PHE A 103 -4.07 -2.08 -11.39
N LEU A 104 -2.90 -1.54 -11.71
CA LEU A 104 -2.75 -0.54 -12.77
C LEU A 104 -2.96 -1.14 -14.16
N SER A 105 -2.56 -2.40 -14.37
CA SER A 105 -2.86 -3.14 -15.60
C SER A 105 -4.38 -3.28 -15.79
N LEU A 106 -5.09 -3.70 -14.74
CA LEU A 106 -6.54 -3.80 -14.75
C LEU A 106 -7.21 -2.43 -14.97
N LEU A 107 -6.74 -1.39 -14.29
CA LEU A 107 -7.22 -0.02 -14.49
C LEU A 107 -7.04 0.43 -15.93
N GLY A 108 -5.88 0.17 -16.53
CA GLY A 108 -5.60 0.49 -17.93
C GLY A 108 -6.54 -0.19 -18.91
N ARG A 109 -6.87 -1.48 -18.67
CA ARG A 109 -7.88 -2.22 -19.45
C ARG A 109 -9.26 -1.56 -19.35
N LEU A 110 -9.67 -1.17 -18.14
CA LEU A 110 -10.96 -0.51 -17.90
C LEU A 110 -11.04 0.88 -18.56
N VAL A 111 -9.96 1.67 -18.53
CA VAL A 111 -9.90 2.98 -19.21
C VAL A 111 -9.99 2.84 -20.73
N ARG A 112 -9.45 1.76 -21.29
CA ARG A 112 -9.50 1.48 -22.74
C ARG A 112 -10.81 0.81 -23.18
N GLY A 113 -11.75 0.57 -22.27
CA GLY A 113 -13.01 -0.12 -22.57
C GLY A 113 -12.82 -1.60 -22.95
N GLN A 114 -11.69 -2.23 -22.62
CA GLN A 114 -11.46 -3.64 -22.93
C GLN A 114 -12.38 -4.54 -22.07
N PRO A 115 -12.79 -5.71 -22.59
CA PRO A 115 -13.55 -6.67 -21.82
C PRO A 115 -12.73 -7.10 -20.58
N VAL A 116 -13.35 -6.97 -19.42
CA VAL A 116 -12.82 -7.37 -18.12
C VAL A 116 -13.85 -8.29 -17.50
N GLU A 117 -13.42 -9.51 -17.20
CA GLU A 117 -14.25 -10.53 -16.57
C GLU A 117 -14.66 -10.09 -15.15
N CYS A 118 -15.87 -10.44 -14.72
CA CYS A 118 -16.38 -10.06 -13.40
C CYS A 118 -15.50 -10.61 -12.24
N ALA A 119 -14.76 -11.69 -12.48
CA ALA A 119 -13.82 -12.28 -11.52
C ALA A 119 -12.61 -11.39 -11.20
N ASP A 120 -12.22 -10.50 -12.12
CA ASP A 120 -11.13 -9.54 -11.91
C ASP A 120 -11.59 -8.35 -11.02
N LEU A 121 -12.90 -8.18 -10.82
CA LEU A 121 -13.51 -7.11 -10.04
C LEU A 121 -13.89 -7.60 -8.64
N SER A 122 -13.90 -6.70 -7.67
CA SER A 122 -14.16 -7.05 -6.27
C SER A 122 -15.06 -6.02 -5.66
N GLN A 123 -16.01 -6.39 -4.80
CA GLN A 123 -16.81 -5.41 -4.06
C GLN A 123 -15.93 -4.54 -3.14
N PRO A 124 -16.31 -3.31 -2.79
CA PRO A 124 -15.58 -2.53 -1.80
C PRO A 124 -15.67 -3.20 -0.42
N PRO A 125 -14.64 -3.10 0.43
CA PRO A 125 -14.67 -3.70 1.77
C PRO A 125 -15.62 -2.96 2.70
N THR A 126 -16.33 -3.69 3.57
CA THR A 126 -17.22 -3.12 4.61
C THR A 126 -16.44 -2.46 5.76
N LYS A 127 -15.16 -2.85 5.94
CA LYS A 127 -14.21 -2.23 6.88
C LYS A 127 -12.82 -2.17 6.23
N VAL A 128 -12.19 -1.00 6.26
CA VAL A 128 -10.78 -0.84 5.88
C VAL A 128 -9.95 -1.06 7.15
N THR A 129 -9.33 -2.23 7.29
CA THR A 129 -8.35 -2.48 8.34
C THR A 129 -6.94 -2.31 7.75
N PRO A 130 -6.05 -1.55 8.43
CA PRO A 130 -4.63 -1.65 8.14
C PRO A 130 -4.22 -3.10 8.30
N VAL A 131 -3.62 -3.69 7.27
CA VAL A 131 -2.97 -4.99 7.41
C VAL A 131 -1.84 -4.73 8.40
N LYS A 132 -2.05 -5.11 9.66
CA LYS A 132 -1.01 -5.02 10.69
C LYS A 132 0.05 -6.05 10.30
N SER A 133 1.01 -5.63 9.50
CA SER A 133 2.23 -6.37 9.15
C SER A 133 3.23 -6.32 10.30
N SER A 134 2.74 -6.42 11.54
CA SER A 134 3.54 -6.44 12.76
C SER A 134 3.29 -7.76 13.46
N MET A 135 4.37 -8.47 13.78
CA MET A 135 4.30 -9.75 14.49
C MET A 135 5.11 -9.66 15.77
N VAL A 136 4.53 -10.16 16.86
CA VAL A 136 5.20 -10.29 18.15
C VAL A 136 5.31 -11.78 18.46
N VAL A 137 6.55 -12.23 18.63
CA VAL A 137 6.90 -13.58 19.06
C VAL A 137 7.32 -13.47 20.53
N ALA A 138 6.49 -13.99 21.43
CA ALA A 138 6.72 -13.89 22.87
C ALA A 138 7.57 -15.04 23.42
N LYS A 139 7.64 -16.17 22.71
CA LYS A 139 8.33 -17.39 23.14
C LYS A 139 9.07 -18.04 21.99
N ARG A 140 10.12 -18.80 22.31
CA ARG A 140 10.89 -19.56 21.32
C ARG A 140 10.04 -20.59 20.56
N CYS A 141 9.07 -21.23 21.20
CA CYS A 141 8.17 -22.20 20.55
C CYS A 141 7.28 -21.56 19.48
N ASP A 142 7.03 -20.25 19.59
CA ASP A 142 6.16 -19.50 18.68
C ASP A 142 6.96 -18.85 17.54
N TYR A 143 8.29 -19.03 17.51
CA TYR A 143 9.15 -18.48 16.47
C TYR A 143 9.00 -19.30 15.18
N PRO A 144 8.35 -18.77 14.14
CA PRO A 144 8.03 -19.55 12.96
C PRO A 144 9.28 -19.80 12.11
N SER A 145 9.27 -20.90 11.36
CA SER A 145 10.32 -21.20 10.38
C SER A 145 10.25 -20.28 9.15
N ARG A 146 9.11 -19.64 8.89
CA ARG A 146 8.91 -18.67 7.81
C ARG A 146 7.98 -17.56 8.27
N PHE A 147 8.41 -16.31 8.08
CA PHE A 147 7.58 -15.14 8.32
C PHE A 147 6.80 -14.75 7.06
N PRO A 148 5.67 -14.02 7.19
CA PRO A 148 4.98 -13.45 6.04
C PRO A 148 5.86 -12.43 5.31
N ASP A 149 5.99 -12.53 3.98
CA ASP A 149 6.83 -11.63 3.18
C ASP A 149 6.33 -10.15 3.21
N THR A 150 5.11 -9.94 3.71
CA THR A 150 4.51 -8.62 3.91
C THR A 150 4.89 -7.95 5.24
N LEU A 151 5.63 -8.65 6.12
CA LEU A 151 5.96 -8.17 7.46
C LEU A 151 6.83 -6.90 7.43
N THR A 152 6.41 -5.88 8.17
CA THR A 152 7.10 -4.60 8.28
C THR A 152 7.70 -4.36 9.67
N ALA A 153 7.19 -5.06 10.68
CA ALA A 153 7.68 -4.99 12.05
C ALA A 153 7.70 -6.39 12.69
N LEU A 154 8.84 -6.75 13.29
CA LEU A 154 9.01 -8.00 14.02
C LEU A 154 9.56 -7.68 15.42
N THR A 155 8.91 -8.19 16.45
CA THR A 155 9.41 -8.18 17.82
C THR A 155 9.51 -9.62 18.29
N ALA A 156 10.72 -10.12 18.53
CA ALA A 156 10.99 -11.46 19.05
C ALA A 156 11.97 -11.37 20.22
N ARG A 157 11.50 -10.80 21.33
CA ARG A 157 12.27 -10.54 22.54
C ARG A 157 12.33 -11.80 23.41
N GLY A 158 13.46 -12.07 24.08
CA GLY A 158 13.51 -13.18 25.04
C GLY A 158 13.37 -14.58 24.41
N CYS A 159 13.67 -14.74 23.12
CA CYS A 159 13.46 -15.98 22.38
C CYS A 159 14.70 -16.90 22.37
N SER A 160 15.73 -16.60 23.17
CA SER A 160 17.00 -17.34 23.22
C SER A 160 17.63 -17.59 21.83
N LEU A 161 17.46 -16.63 20.91
CA LEU A 161 18.01 -16.72 19.56
C LEU A 161 19.54 -16.60 19.63
N ALA A 162 20.26 -17.56 19.07
CA ALA A 162 21.72 -17.52 19.00
C ALA A 162 22.25 -16.79 17.75
N ARG A 163 21.42 -16.73 16.70
CA ARG A 163 21.73 -16.13 15.39
C ARG A 163 20.46 -15.63 14.74
N VAL A 164 20.59 -14.68 13.82
CA VAL A 164 19.50 -14.25 12.94
C VAL A 164 19.57 -15.08 11.65
N GLY A 165 18.52 -15.86 11.37
CA GLY A 165 18.47 -16.73 10.21
C GLY A 165 17.89 -16.08 8.96
N ARG A 166 17.88 -16.84 7.86
CA ARG A 166 17.38 -16.37 6.55
C ARG A 166 15.92 -15.97 6.59
N GLU A 167 15.14 -16.55 7.49
CA GLU A 167 13.72 -16.25 7.68
C GLU A 167 13.47 -14.78 8.04
N VAL A 168 14.43 -14.10 8.67
CA VAL A 168 14.37 -12.66 8.95
C VAL A 168 15.09 -11.87 7.87
N THR A 169 16.27 -12.32 7.41
CA THR A 169 17.05 -11.59 6.41
C THR A 169 16.41 -11.58 5.02
N SER A 170 15.42 -12.42 4.75
CA SER A 170 14.65 -12.40 3.49
C SER A 170 13.46 -11.42 3.50
N LEU A 171 13.19 -10.73 4.61
CA LEU A 171 12.05 -9.84 4.74
C LEU A 171 12.33 -8.45 4.16
N GLU A 172 12.27 -8.31 2.84
CA GLU A 172 12.58 -7.08 2.10
C GLU A 172 11.76 -5.84 2.51
N ARG A 173 10.64 -6.03 3.22
CA ARG A 173 9.76 -4.96 3.69
C ARG A 173 9.94 -4.63 5.18
N LEU A 174 10.84 -5.34 5.86
CA LEU A 174 11.05 -5.20 7.30
C LEU A 174 11.73 -3.86 7.60
N SER A 175 11.06 -3.04 8.40
CA SER A 175 11.51 -1.70 8.77
C SER A 175 11.80 -1.56 10.26
N HIS A 176 11.23 -2.44 11.08
CA HIS A 176 11.42 -2.46 12.53
C HIS A 176 11.72 -3.90 12.94
N LEU A 177 12.89 -4.11 13.54
CA LEU A 177 13.31 -5.41 14.05
C LEU A 177 13.75 -5.24 15.50
N ASP A 178 13.09 -5.95 16.40
CA ASP A 178 13.44 -6.01 17.81
C ASP A 178 13.72 -7.46 18.20
N LEU A 179 14.99 -7.73 18.49
CA LEU A 179 15.52 -9.01 18.95
C LEU A 179 16.19 -8.84 20.32
N GLY A 180 15.74 -7.90 21.15
CA GLY A 180 16.28 -7.70 22.50
C GLY A 180 16.18 -8.94 23.39
N GLU A 181 16.97 -8.99 24.46
CA GLU A 181 16.97 -10.12 25.41
C GLU A 181 17.18 -11.50 24.75
N ASN A 182 17.94 -11.56 23.66
CA ASN A 182 18.36 -12.82 23.02
C ASN A 182 19.83 -13.14 23.30
N CYS A 183 20.30 -14.28 22.81
CA CYS A 183 21.68 -14.75 22.97
C CYS A 183 22.49 -14.60 21.68
N LEU A 184 22.24 -13.53 20.92
CA LEU A 184 22.85 -13.31 19.60
C LEU A 184 24.36 -13.10 19.76
N ARG A 185 25.15 -13.94 19.10
CA ARG A 185 26.62 -13.83 19.11
C ARG A 185 27.17 -13.02 17.95
N GLU A 186 26.43 -13.00 16.86
CA GLU A 186 26.81 -12.35 15.61
C GLU A 186 25.57 -11.77 14.92
N ILE A 187 25.78 -10.69 14.17
CA ILE A 187 24.76 -10.08 13.32
C ILE A 187 25.16 -10.35 11.87
N PRO A 188 24.31 -11.03 11.08
CA PRO A 188 24.64 -11.32 9.69
C PRO A 188 24.71 -10.03 8.88
N THR A 189 25.67 -9.94 7.97
CA THR A 189 25.83 -8.78 7.06
C THR A 189 24.58 -8.54 6.21
N ALA A 190 23.85 -9.60 5.85
CA ALA A 190 22.57 -9.54 5.12
C ALA A 190 21.48 -8.73 5.85
N LEU A 191 21.62 -8.50 7.16
CA LEU A 191 20.72 -7.59 7.88
C LEU A 191 20.86 -6.14 7.41
N GLY A 192 22.03 -5.77 6.88
CA GLY A 192 22.32 -4.45 6.32
C GLY A 192 21.63 -4.17 4.97
N ASP A 193 21.19 -5.21 4.26
CA ASP A 193 20.47 -5.08 2.98
C ASP A 193 18.97 -4.75 3.19
N LEU A 194 18.48 -4.90 4.41
CA LEU A 194 17.09 -4.63 4.76
C LEU A 194 16.83 -3.13 4.95
N PRO A 195 15.63 -2.62 4.59
CA PRO A 195 15.27 -1.20 4.79
C PRO A 195 14.90 -0.88 6.25
N LEU A 196 15.73 -1.34 7.21
CA LEU A 196 15.53 -1.16 8.64
C LEU A 196 15.65 0.32 9.02
N ARG A 197 14.64 0.83 9.71
CA ARG A 197 14.60 2.15 10.36
C ARG A 197 14.84 2.06 11.85
N ARG A 198 14.61 0.88 12.43
CA ARG A 198 14.82 0.59 13.85
C ARG A 198 15.33 -0.84 14.00
N LEU A 199 16.45 -0.98 14.71
CA LEU A 199 17.03 -2.25 15.11
C LEU A 199 17.29 -2.22 16.62
N VAL A 200 16.73 -3.18 17.36
CA VAL A 200 16.96 -3.34 18.80
C VAL A 200 17.56 -4.73 19.02
N LEU A 201 18.71 -4.79 19.70
CA LEU A 201 19.46 -6.01 19.95
C LEU A 201 19.81 -6.22 21.45
N ALA A 202 19.54 -5.21 22.28
CA ALA A 202 19.83 -5.21 23.72
C ALA A 202 18.73 -5.92 24.52
#